data_AF-G9ZI00-F1
#
_entry.id   AF-G9ZI00-F1
#
_cell.length_a   1.000
_cell.length_b   1.000
_cell.length_c   1.000
_cell.angle_alpha   90.00
_cell.angle_beta   90.00
_cell.angle_gamma   90.00
#
_symmetry.space_group_name_H-M   'P 1'
#
loop_
_entity.id
_entity.type
_entity.pdbx_description
1 polymer ?
#
loop_
_entity_poly.entity_id
_entity_poly.type
_entity_poly.pdbx_seq_one_letter_code
_entity_poly.pdbx_strand_id
1 'polypeptide(L)' 'MAEPLIRIKNLYRRFKSGEGEVTILNDLNLEIEAGEMVAIIGRRGQANPP' A
#
# COMPACT_ATOMS: atom_id res chain seq x y z
N MET A 1 14.85 -17.12 -12.97
CA MET A 1 13.84 -16.04 -12.96
C MET A 1 14.53 -14.81 -12.40
N ALA A 2 14.37 -13.65 -13.05
CA ALA A 2 14.98 -12.41 -12.57
C ALA A 2 14.30 -11.94 -11.28
N GLU A 3 15.00 -11.16 -10.47
CA GLU A 3 14.40 -10.51 -9.30
C GLU A 3 13.56 -9.30 -9.78
N PRO A 4 12.34 -9.08 -9.25
CA PRO A 4 11.53 -7.92 -9.61
C PRO A 4 12.26 -6.63 -9.30
N LEU A 5 12.07 -5.63 -10.17
CA LEU A 5 12.72 -4.33 -10.05
C LEU A 5 12.25 -3.57 -8.80
N ILE A 6 10.97 -3.71 -8.45
CA ILE A 6 10.39 -3.16 -7.22
C ILE A 6 9.69 -4.31 -6.48
N ARG A 7 9.98 -4.44 -5.19
CA ARG A 7 9.35 -5.41 -4.30
C ARG A 7 8.99 -4.75 -2.98
N ILE A 8 7.70 -4.78 -2.65
CA ILE A 8 7.12 -4.31 -1.40
C ILE A 8 6.51 -5.52 -0.71
N LYS A 9 6.89 -5.75 0.55
CA LYS A 9 6.34 -6.82 1.38
C LYS A 9 5.84 -6.27 2.71
N ASN A 10 4.66 -6.73 3.11
CA ASN A 10 4.03 -6.44 4.39
C ASN A 10 4.04 -4.94 4.74
N LEU A 11 3.68 -4.08 3.78
CA LEU A 11 3.69 -2.62 3.99
C LEU A 11 2.46 -2.20 4.79
N TYR A 12 2.71 -1.60 5.96
CA TYR A 12 1.70 -0.94 6.77
C TYR A 12 1.96 0.55 6.85
N ARG A 13 0.89 1.33 6.76
CA ARG A 13 0.93 2.77 7.01
C ARG A 13 -0.21 3.17 7.91
N ARG A 14 0.14 3.74 9.06
CA ARG A 14 -0.80 4.20 10.08
C ARG A 14 -0.58 5.67 10.40
N PHE A 15 -1.65 6.36 10.73
CA PHE A 15 -1.62 7.75 11.18
C PHE A 15 -2.41 7.89 12.48
N LYS A 16 -1.93 8.76 13.37
CA LYS A 16 -2.71 9.18 14.54
C LYS A 16 -3.85 10.09 14.07
N SER A 17 -5.06 9.83 14.53
CA SER A 17 -6.23 10.62 14.24
C SER A 17 -7.05 10.78 15.51
N GLY A 18 -7.05 11.98 16.08
CA GLY A 18 -7.86 12.34 17.26
C GLY A 18 -7.73 11.32 18.40
N GLU A 19 -8.72 10.44 18.50
CA GLU A 19 -8.88 9.44 19.56
C GLU A 19 -8.29 8.05 19.25
N GLY A 20 -7.68 7.84 18.08
CA GLY A 20 -7.16 6.53 17.69
C GLY A 20 -6.09 6.53 16.60
N GLU A 21 -5.78 5.34 16.10
CA GLU A 21 -4.87 5.13 14.99
C GLU A 21 -5.64 4.63 13.77
N VAL A 22 -5.41 5.23 12.61
CA VAL A 22 -6.05 4.84 11.35
C VAL A 22 -5.01 4.17 10.47
N THR A 23 -5.29 2.93 10.08
CA THR A 23 -4.49 2.19 9.11
C THR A 23 -4.95 2.53 7.69
N ILE A 24 -4.08 3.16 6.91
CA ILE A 24 -4.36 3.53 5.51
C ILE A 24 -3.74 2.56 4.49
N LEU A 25 -2.70 1.82 4.89
CA LEU A 25 -2.19 0.66 4.16
C LEU A 25 -2.09 -0.48 5.16
N ASN A 26 -2.71 -1.60 4.84
CA ASN A 26 -2.81 -2.77 5.69
C ASN A 26 -2.25 -3.98 4.94
N ASP A 27 -1.05 -4.42 5.31
CA ASP A 27 -0.37 -5.59 4.73
C ASP A 27 -0.21 -5.58 3.20
N LEU A 28 0.18 -4.43 2.62
CA LEU A 28 0.33 -4.33 1.16
C LEU A 28 1.58 -5.09 0.70
N ASN A 29 1.36 -6.02 -0.24
CA ASN A 29 2.39 -6.76 -0.95
C ASN A 29 2.28 -6.45 -2.45
N LEU A 30 3.38 -6.00 -3.07
CA LEU A 30 3.43 -5.60 -4.49
C LEU A 30 4.79 -5.94 -5.08
N GLU A 31 4.80 -6.53 -6.26
CA GLU A 31 6.01 -6.73 -7.07
C GLU A 31 5.77 -6.08 -8.44
N ILE A 32 6.77 -5.38 -8.97
CA ILE A 32 6.74 -4.76 -10.30
C ILE A 32 8.01 -5.18 -11.04
N GLU A 33 7.81 -5.75 -12.22
CA GLU A 33 8.90 -6.25 -13.07
C GLU A 33 9.55 -5.14 -13.89
N ALA A 34 10.78 -5.38 -14.34
CA ALA A 34 11.49 -4.42 -15.19
C ALA A 34 10.76 -4.22 -16.53
N GLY A 35 10.42 -2.97 -16.85
CA GLY A 35 9.69 -2.60 -18.07
C GLY A 35 8.17 -2.69 -17.94
N GLU A 36 7.64 -3.09 -16.79
CA GLU A 36 6.20 -3.08 -16.52
C GLU A 36 5.68 -1.65 -16.30
N MET A 37 4.55 -1.32 -16.94
CA MET A 37 3.85 -0.06 -16.75
C MET A 37 2.64 -0.29 -15.85
N VAL A 38 2.63 0.38 -14.69
CA VAL A 38 1.59 0.19 -13.66
C VAL A 38 0.87 1.51 -13.39
N ALA A 39 -0.46 1.45 -13.23
CA ALA A 39 -1.28 2.58 -12.79
C ALA A 39 -1.93 2.26 -11.44
N ILE A 40 -1.85 3.20 -10.49
CA ILE A 40 -2.53 3.11 -9.20
C ILE A 40 -3.83 3.89 -9.29
N ILE A 41 -4.96 3.21 -9.08
CA ILE A 41 -6.31 3.80 -9.14
C ILE A 41 -7.00 3.56 -7.79
N GLY A 42 -7.69 4.57 -7.28
CA GLY A 42 -8.43 4.46 -6.03
C GLY A 42 -9.46 5.56 -5.85
N ARG A 43 -10.43 5.32 -4.96
CA ARG A 43 -11.36 6.36 -4.49
C ARG A 43 -10.65 7.27 -3.50
N ARG A 44 -11.11 8.52 -3.33
CA ARG A 44 -10.65 9.38 -2.24
C ARG A 44 -10.76 8.61 -0.92
N GLY A 45 -9.68 8.63 -0.13
CA GLY A 45 -9.52 7.76 1.03
C GLY A 45 -10.74 7.83 1.96
N GLN A 46 -11.47 6.72 2.03
CA GLN A 46 -12.43 6.46 3.10
C GLN A 46 -11.70 5.58 4.09
N ALA A 47 -11.22 6.18 5.18
CA ALA A 47 -10.73 5.40 6.30
C ALA A 47 -11.87 4.52 6.80
N ASN A 48 -11.69 3.21 6.79
CA ASN A 48 -12.63 2.34 7.47
C ASN A 48 -12.38 2.53 8.98
N PRO A 49 -13.36 2.96 9.78
CA PRO A 49 -13.24 2.93 11.24
C PRO A 49 -13.09 1.46 11.71
N PRO A 50 -12.57 1.24 12.93
CA PRO A 50 -12.12 -0.07 13.42
C PRO A 50 -13.17 -1.19 13.32
#